data_AF-A0A8H7XW46-F1
#
_entry.id   AF-A0A8H7XW46-F1
#
_cell.length_a   1.000
_cell.length_b   1.000
_cell.length_c   1.000
_cell.angle_alpha   90.00
_cell.angle_beta   90.00
_cell.angle_gamma   90.00
#
_symmetry.space_group_name_H-M   'P 1'
#
loop_
_entity.id
_entity.type
_entity.pdbx_description
1 polymer ?
#
loop_
_entity_poly.entity_id
_entity_poly.type
_entity_poly.pdbx_seq_one_letter_code
_entity_poly.pdbx_strand_id
1 'polypeptide(L)'
;MSVLPSRPPVAPPLSSSLPSGGSGPLTPSSDQIVVLYVIVAMAVVIFGFWNVPVVRNLINPLKLFTIGWHELCHISAAIMSGGRILKITIDPHVGGATIVEGGSPGFVLSSGYIGSTLLGGVFVLAGWDTLVAKVMSFVLGVGLVLPLVLVRDKLTILLTLCYEGLLIGFWFVDHA
;
A
#
# COMPACT_ATOMS: atom_id res chain seq x y z
N MET A 1 65.38 -41.94 -26.14
CA MET A 1 64.71 -40.98 -25.24
C MET A 1 63.54 -40.36 -26.00
N SER A 2 62.32 -40.87 -25.80
CA SER A 2 61.10 -40.33 -26.40
C SER A 2 60.43 -39.37 -25.43
N VAL A 3 60.43 -38.07 -25.74
CA VAL A 3 59.75 -37.04 -24.94
C VAL A 3 58.28 -37.04 -25.35
N LEU A 4 57.38 -37.36 -24.41
CA LEU A 4 55.93 -37.23 -24.62
C LEU A 4 55.55 -35.74 -24.63
N PRO A 5 54.65 -35.30 -25.53
CA PRO A 5 54.19 -33.91 -25.56
C PRO A 5 53.36 -33.60 -24.31
N SER A 6 53.71 -32.51 -23.61
CA SER A 6 52.94 -31.99 -22.48
C SER A 6 51.58 -31.51 -22.97
N ARG A 7 50.51 -32.07 -22.42
CA ARG A 7 49.16 -31.57 -22.69
C ARG A 7 49.01 -30.15 -22.10
N PRO A 8 48.42 -29.20 -22.83
CA PRO A 8 48.10 -27.89 -22.28
C PRO A 8 47.14 -28.02 -21.09
N PRO A 9 47.21 -27.10 -20.11
CA PRO A 9 46.39 -27.15 -18.91
C PRO A 9 44.90 -27.06 -19.26
N VAL A 10 44.11 -28.01 -18.77
CA VAL A 10 42.65 -27.99 -18.89
C VAL A 10 42.14 -26.85 -18.02
N ALA A 11 41.32 -25.96 -18.60
CA ALA A 11 40.70 -24.87 -17.87
C ALA A 11 39.89 -25.43 -16.68
N PRO A 12 39.93 -24.79 -15.49
CA PRO A 12 39.09 -25.20 -14.38
C PRO A 12 37.63 -25.20 -14.82
N PRO A 13 36.79 -26.15 -14.35
CA PRO A 13 35.37 -26.06 -14.59
C PRO A 13 34.88 -24.70 -14.10
N LEU A 14 34.18 -23.97 -14.97
CA LEU A 14 33.51 -22.72 -14.59
C LEU A 14 32.68 -23.03 -13.34
N SER A 15 32.77 -22.18 -12.32
CA SER A 15 31.87 -22.22 -11.19
C SER A 15 30.45 -21.99 -11.70
N SER A 16 29.75 -23.08 -12.02
CA SER A 16 28.30 -23.09 -12.15
C SER A 16 27.73 -22.87 -10.75
N SER A 17 27.79 -21.63 -10.30
CA SER A 17 26.81 -21.12 -9.35
C SER A 17 25.48 -21.16 -10.08
N LEU A 18 24.87 -22.35 -10.11
CA LEU A 18 23.43 -22.45 -10.16
C LEU A 18 22.94 -21.45 -9.10
N PRO A 19 22.05 -20.49 -9.44
CA PRO A 19 21.35 -19.80 -8.38
C PRO A 19 20.70 -20.91 -7.59
N SER A 20 21.11 -21.06 -6.33
CA SER A 20 20.48 -21.95 -5.38
C SER A 20 19.02 -21.51 -5.32
N GLY A 21 18.19 -22.12 -6.16
CA GLY A 21 16.76 -21.89 -6.20
C GLY A 21 16.23 -22.12 -4.81
N GLY A 22 15.66 -21.06 -4.23
CA GLY A 22 15.19 -21.03 -2.86
C GLY A 22 14.34 -22.25 -2.54
N SER A 23 14.79 -23.05 -1.59
CA SER A 23 14.01 -24.10 -0.96
C SER A 23 14.58 -24.38 0.44
N GLY A 24 14.72 -23.30 1.22
CA GLY A 24 14.63 -23.39 2.68
C GLY A 24 13.16 -23.24 3.10
N PRO A 25 12.76 -23.74 4.29
CA PRO A 25 11.42 -23.47 4.81
C PRO A 25 11.19 -21.94 4.84
N LEU A 26 9.97 -21.52 4.50
CA LEU A 26 9.50 -20.11 4.52
C LEU A 26 9.63 -19.55 5.94
N THR A 27 10.86 -19.20 6.33
CA THR A 27 11.22 -18.70 7.65
C THR A 27 11.40 -17.20 7.51
N PRO A 28 10.47 -16.39 8.05
CA PRO A 28 10.57 -14.95 7.95
C PRO A 28 11.82 -14.45 8.72
N SER A 29 12.47 -13.41 8.21
CA SER A 29 13.55 -12.75 8.94
C SER A 29 13.02 -12.11 10.24
N SER A 30 13.91 -11.79 11.17
CA SER A 30 13.56 -11.12 12.43
C SER A 30 12.74 -9.84 12.21
N ASP A 31 13.11 -9.04 11.19
CA ASP A 31 12.40 -7.80 10.85
C ASP A 31 11.03 -8.10 10.23
N GLN A 32 10.94 -9.12 9.38
CA GLN A 32 9.67 -9.55 8.79
C GLN A 32 8.68 -10.02 9.87
N ILE A 33 9.18 -10.67 10.92
CA ILE A 33 8.38 -11.08 12.09
C ILE A 33 7.85 -9.84 12.84
N VAL A 34 8.69 -8.82 13.05
CA VAL A 34 8.26 -7.56 13.69
C VAL A 34 7.17 -6.88 12.86
N VAL A 35 7.36 -6.76 11.55
CA VAL A 35 6.36 -6.20 10.62
C VAL A 35 5.03 -6.97 10.73
N LEU A 36 5.07 -8.30 10.80
CA LEU A 36 3.87 -9.12 10.96
C LEU A 36 3.14 -8.83 12.29
N TYR A 37 3.87 -8.74 13.41
CA TYR A 37 3.29 -8.37 14.70
C TYR A 37 2.65 -6.97 14.66
N VAL A 38 3.32 -6.00 14.03
CA VAL A 38 2.79 -4.64 13.87
C VAL A 38 1.51 -4.65 13.03
N ILE A 39 1.45 -5.42 11.93
CA ILE A 39 0.24 -5.55 11.10
C ILE A 39 -0.93 -6.07 11.94
N VAL A 40 -0.73 -7.15 12.71
CA VAL A 40 -1.79 -7.73 13.55
C VAL A 40 -2.23 -6.74 14.63
N ALA A 41 -1.28 -6.09 15.31
CA ALA A 41 -1.59 -5.10 16.34
C ALA A 41 -2.38 -3.91 15.77
N MET A 42 -1.94 -3.36 14.63
CA MET A 42 -2.62 -2.24 13.97
C MET A 42 -3.99 -2.63 13.45
N ALA A 43 -4.18 -3.86 12.94
CA ALA A 43 -5.50 -4.35 12.54
C ALA A 43 -6.50 -4.36 13.70
N VAL A 44 -6.08 -4.82 14.89
CA VAL A 44 -6.91 -4.81 16.10
C VAL A 44 -7.22 -3.38 16.56
N VAL A 45 -6.21 -2.49 16.56
CA VAL A 45 -6.37 -1.08 16.93
C VAL A 45 -7.35 -0.38 16.00
N ILE A 46 -7.16 -0.50 14.69
CA ILE A 46 -8.02 0.12 13.67
C ILE A 46 -9.45 -0.44 13.77
N PHE A 47 -9.60 -1.75 13.98
CA PHE A 47 -10.92 -2.36 14.20
C PHE A 47 -11.62 -1.77 15.44
N GLY A 48 -10.92 -1.62 16.55
CA GLY A 48 -11.46 -0.96 17.75
C GLY A 48 -11.86 0.50 17.48
N PHE A 49 -10.99 1.25 16.81
CA PHE A 49 -11.22 2.67 16.50
C PHE A 49 -12.41 2.83 15.55
N TRP A 50 -12.59 1.94 14.57
CA TRP A 50 -13.68 2.01 13.62
C TRP A 50 -15.06 1.80 14.25
N ASN A 51 -15.15 0.95 15.27
CA ASN A 51 -16.41 0.55 15.90
C ASN A 51 -16.85 1.48 17.05
N VAL A 52 -15.94 2.19 17.70
CA VAL A 52 -16.28 3.06 18.84
C VAL A 52 -16.52 4.51 18.38
N PRO A 53 -17.75 5.08 18.52
CA PRO A 53 -18.15 6.33 17.86
C PRO A 53 -17.27 7.55 18.13
N VAL A 54 -16.73 7.69 19.34
CA VAL A 54 -15.90 8.85 19.72
C VAL A 54 -14.50 8.76 19.11
N VAL A 55 -13.83 7.62 19.26
CA VAL A 55 -12.47 7.41 18.72
C VAL A 55 -12.47 7.19 17.20
N ARG A 56 -13.61 6.82 16.61
CA ARG A 56 -13.77 6.72 15.15
C ARG A 56 -13.43 8.02 14.42
N ASN A 57 -13.67 9.16 15.04
CA ASN A 57 -13.33 10.45 14.44
C ASN A 57 -11.81 10.68 14.34
N LEU A 58 -11.01 10.00 15.17
CA LEU A 58 -9.54 10.11 15.13
C LEU A 58 -8.96 9.55 13.83
N ILE A 59 -9.62 8.57 13.22
CA ILE A 59 -9.18 7.95 11.96
C ILE A 59 -9.81 8.59 10.73
N ASN A 60 -10.56 9.70 10.86
CA ASN A 60 -11.23 10.36 9.74
C ASN A 60 -10.30 10.66 8.54
N PRO A 61 -9.06 11.17 8.73
CA PRO A 61 -8.13 11.36 7.61
C PRO A 61 -7.88 10.07 6.83
N LEU A 62 -7.63 8.95 7.54
CA LEU A 62 -7.41 7.64 6.93
C LEU A 62 -8.68 7.10 6.26
N LYS A 63 -9.86 7.37 6.83
CA LYS A 63 -11.15 7.03 6.21
C LYS A 63 -11.33 7.77 4.89
N LEU A 64 -11.06 9.07 4.86
CA LEU A 64 -11.16 9.87 3.65
C LEU A 64 -10.20 9.39 2.57
N PHE A 65 -8.97 9.06 2.94
CA PHE A 65 -7.99 8.48 2.01
C PHE A 65 -8.49 7.15 1.42
N THR A 66 -8.91 6.21 2.28
CA THR A 66 -9.34 4.87 1.85
C THR A 66 -10.63 4.90 1.03
N ILE A 67 -11.64 5.68 1.46
CA ILE A 67 -12.89 5.86 0.71
C ILE A 67 -12.61 6.60 -0.62
N GLY A 68 -11.79 7.64 -0.59
CA GLY A 68 -11.44 8.39 -1.80
C GLY A 68 -10.73 7.53 -2.84
N TRP A 69 -9.80 6.67 -2.41
CA TRP A 69 -9.16 5.69 -3.29
C TRP A 69 -10.16 4.67 -3.85
N HIS A 70 -11.08 4.18 -3.02
CA HIS A 70 -12.14 3.26 -3.46
C HIS A 70 -12.99 3.85 -4.58
N GLU A 71 -13.45 5.08 -4.41
CA GLU A 71 -14.22 5.79 -5.43
C GLU A 71 -13.37 6.12 -6.67
N LEU A 72 -12.08 6.41 -6.50
CA LEU A 72 -11.15 6.62 -7.62
C LEU A 72 -11.04 5.36 -8.51
N CYS A 73 -11.08 4.17 -7.92
CA CYS A 73 -11.11 2.91 -8.69
C CYS A 73 -12.41 2.75 -9.48
N HIS A 74 -13.57 3.13 -8.93
CA HIS A 74 -14.84 3.15 -9.66
C HIS A 74 -14.78 4.13 -10.84
N ILE A 75 -14.27 5.34 -10.61
CA ILE A 75 -14.10 6.38 -11.64
C ILE A 75 -13.19 5.88 -12.76
N SER A 76 -12.04 5.31 -12.41
CA SER A 76 -11.06 4.82 -13.38
C SER A 76 -11.65 3.70 -14.24
N ALA A 77 -12.31 2.72 -13.62
CA ALA A 77 -12.96 1.63 -14.34
C ALA A 77 -14.14 2.11 -15.21
N ALA A 78 -14.89 3.12 -14.76
CA ALA A 78 -15.95 3.73 -15.54
C ALA A 78 -15.40 4.37 -16.81
N ILE A 79 -14.36 5.22 -16.68
CA ILE A 79 -13.72 5.87 -17.84
C ILE A 79 -13.17 4.83 -18.82
N MET A 80 -12.44 3.83 -18.32
CA MET A 80 -11.85 2.78 -19.15
C MET A 80 -12.88 1.92 -19.89
N SER A 81 -14.07 1.74 -19.31
CA SER A 81 -15.16 0.99 -19.95
C SER A 81 -16.08 1.84 -20.82
N GLY A 82 -15.79 3.14 -20.99
CA GLY A 82 -16.58 4.07 -21.80
C GLY A 82 -17.80 4.64 -21.08
N GLY A 83 -17.88 4.51 -19.75
CA GLY A 83 -18.90 5.14 -18.92
C GLY A 83 -18.58 6.61 -18.62
N ARG A 84 -19.62 7.35 -18.24
CA ARG A 84 -19.55 8.76 -17.85
C ARG A 84 -19.89 8.92 -16.38
N ILE A 85 -19.09 9.71 -15.67
CA ILE A 85 -19.30 9.99 -14.25
C ILE A 85 -20.31 11.14 -14.13
N LEU A 86 -21.39 10.91 -13.40
CA LEU A 86 -22.44 11.90 -13.15
C LEU A 86 -22.22 12.65 -11.85
N LYS A 87 -21.83 11.93 -10.79
CA LYS A 87 -21.64 12.49 -9.45
C LYS A 87 -20.70 11.64 -8.63
N ILE A 88 -19.87 12.27 -7.83
CA ILE A 88 -19.01 11.61 -6.84
C ILE A 88 -19.31 12.24 -5.48
N THR A 89 -19.46 11.42 -4.46
CA THR A 89 -19.62 11.84 -3.07
C THR A 89 -18.63 11.05 -2.21
N ILE A 90 -17.94 11.73 -1.30
CA ILE A 90 -17.00 11.12 -0.35
C ILE A 90 -17.32 11.73 1.01
N ASP A 91 -17.71 10.89 1.96
CA ASP A 91 -18.11 11.27 3.30
C ASP A 91 -17.48 10.31 4.33
N PRO A 92 -16.77 10.81 5.36
CA PRO A 92 -16.11 9.95 6.33
C PRO A 92 -17.07 9.25 7.30
N HIS A 93 -18.34 9.64 7.37
CA HIS A 93 -19.36 9.05 8.22
C HIS A 93 -20.28 8.10 7.46
N VAL A 94 -20.63 8.43 6.23
CA VAL A 94 -21.58 7.67 5.39
C VAL A 94 -20.89 6.78 4.37
N GLY A 95 -19.67 7.11 3.93
CA GLY A 95 -18.93 6.39 2.89
C GLY A 95 -18.82 7.16 1.58
N GLY A 96 -18.62 6.45 0.48
CA GLY A 96 -18.51 7.01 -0.86
C GLY A 96 -19.68 6.62 -1.77
N ALA A 97 -19.88 7.39 -2.83
CA ALA A 97 -20.80 7.04 -3.91
C ALA A 97 -20.37 7.67 -5.23
N THR A 98 -20.05 6.82 -6.20
CA THR A 98 -19.78 7.21 -7.60
C THR A 98 -20.97 6.80 -8.47
N ILE A 99 -21.69 7.78 -8.99
CA ILE A 99 -22.81 7.59 -9.91
C ILE A 99 -22.28 7.62 -11.35
N VAL A 100 -22.47 6.53 -12.07
CA VAL A 100 -21.96 6.32 -13.44
C VAL A 100 -23.11 6.01 -14.39
N GLU A 101 -23.04 6.56 -15.60
CA GLU A 101 -23.91 6.25 -16.73
C GLU A 101 -23.10 5.50 -17.81
N GLY A 102 -23.64 4.39 -18.31
CA GLY A 102 -22.95 3.55 -19.30
C GLY A 102 -21.76 2.76 -18.73
N GLY A 103 -20.87 2.31 -19.61
CA GLY A 103 -19.73 1.45 -19.25
C GLY A 103 -20.13 0.00 -18.96
N SER A 104 -19.19 -0.77 -18.38
CA SER A 104 -19.42 -2.16 -17.97
C SER A 104 -19.73 -2.26 -16.48
N PRO A 105 -20.99 -2.48 -16.06
CA PRO A 105 -21.37 -2.42 -14.64
C PRO A 105 -20.59 -3.40 -13.76
N GLY A 106 -20.36 -4.63 -14.25
CA GLY A 106 -19.63 -5.64 -13.48
C GLY A 106 -18.17 -5.23 -13.20
N PHE A 107 -17.52 -4.61 -14.17
CA PHE A 107 -16.15 -4.12 -14.02
C PHE A 107 -16.09 -2.90 -13.10
N VAL A 108 -17.02 -1.95 -13.26
CA VAL A 108 -17.07 -0.74 -12.43
C VAL A 108 -17.41 -1.09 -10.98
N LEU A 109 -18.44 -1.88 -10.71
CA LEU A 109 -18.89 -2.19 -9.35
C LEU A 109 -17.85 -2.99 -8.55
N SER A 110 -17.08 -3.86 -9.21
CA SER A 110 -16.06 -4.65 -8.53
C SER A 110 -14.75 -3.89 -8.31
N SER A 111 -14.46 -2.86 -9.12
CA SER A 111 -13.15 -2.18 -9.12
C SER A 111 -12.81 -1.49 -7.79
N GLY A 112 -13.81 -0.96 -7.08
CA GLY A 112 -13.62 -0.31 -5.78
C GLY A 112 -12.96 -1.25 -4.76
N TYR A 113 -13.54 -2.43 -4.55
CA TYR A 113 -13.02 -3.43 -3.62
C TYR A 113 -11.68 -4.01 -4.09
N ILE A 114 -11.56 -4.34 -5.38
CA ILE A 114 -10.33 -4.92 -5.93
C ILE A 114 -9.18 -3.91 -5.80
N GLY A 115 -9.36 -2.69 -6.28
CA GLY A 115 -8.32 -1.66 -6.28
C GLY A 115 -7.93 -1.20 -4.88
N SER A 116 -8.88 -1.11 -3.94
CA SER A 116 -8.58 -0.79 -2.55
C SER A 116 -7.80 -1.91 -1.85
N THR A 117 -8.18 -3.16 -2.09
CA THR A 117 -7.49 -4.33 -1.53
C THR A 117 -6.07 -4.44 -2.06
N LEU A 118 -5.88 -4.20 -3.37
CA LEU A 118 -4.56 -4.18 -4.00
C LEU A 118 -3.67 -3.08 -3.41
N LEU A 119 -4.18 -1.85 -3.29
CA LEU A 119 -3.40 -0.76 -2.69
C LEU A 119 -3.03 -1.10 -1.24
N GLY A 120 -3.99 -1.57 -0.43
CA GLY A 120 -3.72 -1.99 0.95
C GLY A 120 -2.68 -3.12 1.04
N GLY A 121 -2.77 -4.11 0.15
CA GLY A 121 -1.78 -5.18 0.03
C GLY A 121 -0.39 -4.66 -0.31
N VAL A 122 -0.28 -3.70 -1.24
CA VAL A 122 1.00 -3.04 -1.57
C VAL A 122 1.54 -2.27 -0.36
N PHE A 123 0.72 -1.56 0.40
CA PHE A 123 1.18 -0.89 1.63
C PHE A 123 1.70 -1.88 2.68
N VAL A 124 1.04 -3.01 2.86
CA VAL A 124 1.50 -4.08 3.77
C VAL A 124 2.84 -4.65 3.28
N LEU A 125 2.94 -4.96 1.98
CA LEU A 125 4.16 -5.51 1.38
C LEU A 125 5.33 -4.52 1.42
N ALA A 126 5.05 -3.23 1.26
CA ALA A 126 6.05 -2.16 1.32
C ALA A 126 6.75 -2.09 2.68
N GLY A 127 6.13 -2.56 3.75
CA GLY A 127 6.73 -2.61 5.08
C GLY A 127 7.95 -3.54 5.19
N TRP A 128 8.18 -4.43 4.22
CA TRP A 128 9.35 -5.33 4.21
C TRP A 128 10.64 -4.71 3.67
N ASP A 129 10.56 -3.54 3.03
CA ASP A 129 11.73 -2.85 2.50
C ASP A 129 11.64 -1.35 2.79
N THR A 130 12.67 -0.80 3.43
CA THR A 130 12.71 0.60 3.85
C THR A 130 12.58 1.58 2.68
N LEU A 131 13.17 1.28 1.52
CA LEU A 131 13.06 2.14 0.34
C LEU A 131 11.62 2.14 -0.16
N VAL A 132 11.00 0.97 -0.29
CA VAL A 132 9.60 0.86 -0.75
C VAL A 132 8.65 1.53 0.24
N ALA A 133 8.86 1.35 1.54
CA ALA A 133 8.08 2.04 2.59
C ALA A 133 8.18 3.57 2.46
N LYS A 134 9.38 4.12 2.21
CA LYS A 134 9.58 5.56 1.98
C LYS A 134 8.93 6.07 0.70
N VAL A 135 8.89 5.27 -0.36
CA VAL A 135 8.14 5.63 -1.59
C VAL A 135 6.64 5.64 -1.29
N MET A 136 6.14 4.61 -0.62
CA MET A 136 4.72 4.51 -0.27
C MET A 136 4.26 5.58 0.73
N SER A 137 5.15 6.09 1.58
CA SER A 137 4.82 7.19 2.49
C SER A 137 4.46 8.48 1.75
N PHE A 138 5.01 8.74 0.55
CA PHE A 138 4.56 9.86 -0.29
C PHE A 138 3.16 9.64 -0.85
N VAL A 139 2.83 8.41 -1.26
CA VAL A 139 1.47 8.07 -1.72
C VAL A 139 0.47 8.29 -0.59
N LEU A 140 0.81 7.87 0.63
CA LEU A 140 0.00 8.10 1.81
C LEU A 140 -0.12 9.61 2.12
N GLY A 141 0.99 10.36 2.12
CA GLY A 141 0.98 11.78 2.44
C GLY A 141 0.15 12.61 1.45
N VAL A 142 0.35 12.39 0.14
CA VAL A 142 -0.49 13.02 -0.89
C VAL A 142 -1.96 12.60 -0.72
N GLY A 143 -2.21 11.31 -0.47
CA GLY A 143 -3.55 10.78 -0.26
C GLY A 143 -4.28 11.34 0.96
N LEU A 144 -3.56 11.69 2.02
CA LEU A 144 -4.09 12.31 3.24
C LEU A 144 -4.37 13.81 3.05
N VAL A 145 -3.51 14.50 2.30
CA VAL A 145 -3.65 15.95 2.05
C VAL A 145 -4.73 16.26 1.00
N LEU A 146 -4.87 15.46 -0.05
CA LEU A 146 -5.81 15.72 -1.15
C LEU A 146 -7.26 15.97 -0.69
N PRO A 147 -7.85 15.18 0.23
CA PRO A 147 -9.20 15.44 0.75
C PRO A 147 -9.35 16.80 1.44
N LEU A 148 -8.28 17.40 1.98
CA LEU A 148 -8.34 18.69 2.69
C LEU A 148 -8.81 19.85 1.81
N VAL A 149 -8.73 19.73 0.48
CA VAL A 149 -9.27 20.72 -0.45
C VAL A 149 -10.78 20.90 -0.28
N LEU A 150 -11.49 19.83 0.10
CA LEU A 150 -12.95 19.83 0.27
C LEU A 150 -13.40 19.78 1.74
N VAL A 151 -12.56 19.25 2.64
CA VAL A 151 -12.89 19.12 4.07
C VAL A 151 -12.89 20.47 4.76
N ARG A 152 -13.94 20.74 5.54
CA ARG A 152 -14.07 21.94 6.39
C ARG A 152 -14.04 21.65 7.88
N ASP A 153 -14.04 20.37 8.26
CA ASP A 153 -13.98 19.95 9.65
C ASP A 153 -12.60 20.21 10.26
N LYS A 154 -12.56 21.07 11.29
CA LYS A 154 -11.31 21.51 11.92
C LYS A 154 -10.56 20.36 12.59
N LEU A 155 -11.29 19.40 13.16
CA LEU A 155 -10.70 18.23 13.82
C LEU A 155 -9.98 17.36 12.79
N THR A 156 -10.63 17.06 11.66
CA THR A 156 -10.04 16.28 10.57
C THR A 156 -8.83 16.98 9.98
N ILE A 157 -8.88 18.31 9.77
CA ILE A 157 -7.72 19.09 9.30
C ILE A 157 -6.55 18.98 10.30
N LEU A 158 -6.80 19.21 11.59
CA LEU A 158 -5.79 19.10 12.63
C LEU A 158 -5.17 17.70 12.67
N LEU A 159 -6.02 16.67 12.64
CA LEU A 159 -5.58 15.28 12.62
C LEU A 159 -4.71 15.00 11.40
N THR A 160 -5.12 15.41 10.19
CA THR A 160 -4.29 15.24 8.98
C THR A 160 -2.92 15.85 9.16
N LEU A 161 -2.82 17.08 9.69
CA LEU A 161 -1.52 17.70 9.97
C LEU A 161 -0.69 16.91 10.99
N CYS A 162 -1.32 16.32 12.02
CA CYS A 162 -0.65 15.43 12.96
C CYS A 162 -0.15 14.14 12.28
N TYR A 163 -0.95 13.52 11.41
CA TYR A 163 -0.55 12.32 10.65
C TYR A 163 0.61 12.62 9.70
N GLU A 164 0.58 13.74 8.98
CA GLU A 164 1.71 14.20 8.15
C GLU A 164 2.96 14.46 9.00
N GLY A 165 2.81 15.14 10.14
CA GLY A 165 3.91 15.38 11.07
C GLY A 165 4.55 14.10 11.58
N LEU A 166 3.74 13.08 11.91
CA LEU A 166 4.21 11.74 12.28
C LEU A 166 4.94 11.05 11.13
N LEU A 167 4.39 11.12 9.92
CA LEU A 167 4.98 10.50 8.73
C LEU A 167 6.35 11.12 8.39
N ILE A 168 6.46 12.45 8.47
CA ILE A 168 7.72 13.18 8.33
C ILE A 168 8.68 12.84 9.49
N GLY A 169 8.17 12.75 10.71
CA GLY A 169 8.95 12.38 11.89
C GLY A 169 9.62 11.01 11.76
N PHE A 170 8.88 10.00 11.27
CA PHE A 170 9.42 8.66 11.04
C PHE A 170 10.54 8.62 10.00
N TRP A 171 10.63 9.61 9.11
CA TRP A 171 11.71 9.70 8.13
C TRP A 171 13.08 9.96 8.75
N PHE A 172 13.11 10.57 9.94
CA PHE A 172 14.34 10.92 10.67
C PHE A 172 14.70 9.91 11.77
N VAL A 173 13.90 8.86 11.97
CA VAL A 173 14.24 7.78 12.89
C VAL A 173 15.35 6.94 12.25
N ASP A 174 16.35 6.54 13.02
CA ASP A 174 17.41 5.67 12.50
C ASP A 174 16.80 4.34 12.03
N HIS A 175 17.15 3.95 10.81
CA HIS A 175 16.73 2.69 10.21
C HIS A 175 17.89 1.71 10.39
N ALA A 176 17.62 0.53 10.97
CA ALA A 176 18.62 -0.51 11.20
C ALA A 176 19.11 -1.16 9.89
#